data_AF-A0A949DUE1-F1
#
_entry.id   AF-A0A949DUE1-F1
#
_cell.length_a   1.000
_cell.length_b   1.000
_cell.length_c   1.000
_cell.angle_alpha   90.00
_cell.angle_beta   90.00
_cell.angle_gamma   90.00
#
_symmetry.space_group_name_H-M   'P 1'
#
loop_
_entity.id
_entity.type
_entity.pdbx_description
1 polymer ?
#
loop_
_entity_poly.entity_id
_entity_poly.type
_entity_poly.pdbx_seq_one_letter_code
_entity_poly.pdbx_strand_id
1 'polypeptide(L)'
;MTAPTFLSNDLIVKYASAAGATEPVDKVSSRYTFVPTLKAVDLLRDAGWFPIKAEQSGTRILDKEGFQKHCIRFTRNENFAMKPKDERVDLVLYNSHDLGSSFKLIASVWRLVCGNGLMVASDFANFTHRHVGFNENDFVESADKITASATLINDQMDYLKGISLEYNEQIAYAESAHKLIYDDLGSAPISPERFLTQRRSGDGNNSLWTVFNRVQENIIKGGLKGKVYGENGPRKVTTRAVQSLDRNIKLNQALWVLTERMAELKTMAVAA
;
A
#
# COMPACT_ATOMS: atom_id res chain seq x y z
N MET A 1 -12.64 15.95 -18.65
CA MET A 1 -11.91 14.76 -18.15
C MET A 1 -12.75 13.56 -18.52
N THR A 2 -12.20 12.62 -19.29
CA THR A 2 -12.85 11.33 -19.58
C THR A 2 -13.09 10.57 -18.27
N ALA A 3 -14.22 9.89 -18.15
CA ALA A 3 -14.47 9.00 -17.01
C ALA A 3 -13.34 7.97 -16.94
N PRO A 4 -12.85 7.63 -15.74
CA PRO A 4 -11.77 6.68 -15.64
C PRO A 4 -12.28 5.31 -16.13
N THR A 5 -11.49 4.62 -16.95
CA THR A 5 -11.83 3.33 -17.57
C THR A 5 -10.98 2.21 -17.00
N PHE A 6 -11.54 1.02 -16.90
CA PHE A 6 -10.76 -0.18 -16.55
C PHE A 6 -9.63 -0.42 -17.56
N LEU A 7 -8.51 -0.94 -17.07
CA LEU A 7 -7.35 -1.24 -17.90
C LEU A 7 -7.58 -2.55 -18.68
N SER A 8 -7.36 -2.51 -19.99
CA SER A 8 -7.16 -3.72 -20.79
C SER A 8 -5.80 -4.37 -20.47
N ASN A 9 -5.58 -5.60 -20.93
CA ASN A 9 -4.26 -6.23 -20.82
C ASN A 9 -3.17 -5.41 -21.52
N ASP A 10 -3.45 -4.83 -22.69
CA ASP A 10 -2.51 -3.95 -23.39
C ASP A 10 -2.14 -2.71 -22.56
N LEU A 11 -3.11 -2.10 -21.87
CA LEU A 11 -2.83 -0.96 -21.00
C LEU A 11 -2.04 -1.37 -19.76
N ILE A 12 -2.31 -2.55 -19.19
CA ILE A 12 -1.51 -3.09 -18.08
C ILE A 12 -0.06 -3.25 -18.54
N VAL A 13 0.20 -3.88 -19.68
CA VAL A 13 1.55 -4.08 -20.24
C VAL A 13 2.20 -2.74 -20.57
N LYS A 14 1.46 -1.75 -21.04
CA LYS A 14 1.98 -0.40 -21.29
C LYS A 14 2.50 0.28 -20.01
N TYR A 15 1.82 0.11 -18.87
CA TYR A 15 2.21 0.74 -17.61
C TYR A 15 3.14 -0.11 -16.74
N ALA A 16 3.10 -1.44 -16.93
CA ALA A 16 3.89 -2.44 -16.23
C ALA A 16 4.24 -3.57 -17.21
N SER A 17 5.21 -3.33 -18.08
CA SER A 17 5.64 -4.29 -19.11
C SER A 17 6.00 -5.67 -18.57
N ALA A 18 6.55 -5.74 -17.35
CA ALA A 18 6.92 -7.00 -16.71
C ALA A 18 5.71 -7.90 -16.38
N ALA A 19 4.50 -7.35 -16.27
CA ALA A 19 3.27 -8.14 -16.11
C ALA A 19 2.91 -8.91 -17.40
N GLY A 20 3.43 -8.46 -18.55
CA GLY A 20 3.24 -9.09 -19.86
C GLY A 20 4.28 -10.16 -20.19
N ALA A 21 5.15 -10.53 -19.26
CA ALA A 21 6.11 -11.60 -19.47
C ALA A 21 5.38 -12.91 -19.83
N THR A 22 5.93 -13.64 -20.80
CA THR A 22 5.42 -14.94 -21.27
C THR A 22 6.20 -16.13 -20.73
N GLU A 23 7.28 -15.87 -20.00
CA GLU A 23 8.15 -16.83 -19.35
C GLU A 23 8.76 -16.21 -18.09
N PRO A 24 9.34 -17.00 -17.17
CA PRO A 24 10.07 -16.43 -16.04
C PRO A 24 11.49 -16.02 -16.44
N VAL A 25 12.20 -15.33 -15.53
CA VAL A 25 13.63 -15.08 -15.69
C VAL A 25 14.42 -16.38 -15.84
N ASP A 26 15.59 -16.32 -16.48
CA ASP A 26 16.54 -17.44 -16.50
C ASP A 26 16.89 -17.93 -15.08
N LYS A 27 17.26 -19.21 -14.97
CA LYS A 27 17.71 -19.88 -13.73
C LYS A 27 16.61 -20.16 -12.70
N VAL A 28 15.33 -20.19 -13.10
CA VAL A 28 14.30 -20.78 -12.24
C VAL A 28 14.57 -22.27 -12.01
N SER A 29 14.21 -22.77 -10.82
CA SER A 29 14.29 -24.20 -10.53
C SER A 29 13.24 -24.99 -11.30
N SER A 30 13.44 -26.30 -11.47
CA SER A 30 12.44 -27.22 -12.08
C SER A 30 11.10 -27.27 -11.34
N ARG A 31 11.03 -26.79 -10.09
CA ARG A 31 9.80 -26.70 -9.30
C ARG A 31 8.99 -25.42 -9.58
N TYR A 32 9.57 -24.46 -10.29
CA TYR A 32 8.91 -23.19 -10.59
C TYR A 32 7.84 -23.41 -11.65
N THR A 33 6.60 -23.12 -11.30
CA THR A 33 5.44 -23.14 -12.19
C THR A 33 5.19 -21.71 -12.65
N PHE A 34 5.49 -21.45 -13.93
CA PHE A 34 5.20 -20.15 -14.50
C PHE A 34 3.68 -19.99 -14.74
N VAL A 35 3.12 -18.95 -14.14
CA VAL A 35 1.75 -18.51 -14.39
C VAL A 35 1.84 -17.07 -14.90
N PRO A 36 1.39 -16.76 -16.13
CA PRO A 36 1.39 -15.39 -16.63
C PRO A 36 0.60 -14.48 -15.70
N THR A 37 1.13 -13.30 -15.39
CA THR A 37 0.38 -12.35 -14.55
C THR A 37 -0.94 -11.96 -15.18
N LEU A 38 -0.99 -11.80 -16.51
CA LEU A 38 -2.24 -11.51 -17.23
C LEU A 38 -3.30 -12.61 -17.06
N LYS A 39 -2.90 -13.88 -16.91
CA LYS A 39 -3.84 -14.97 -16.59
C LYS A 39 -4.46 -14.75 -15.20
N ALA A 40 -3.66 -14.39 -14.21
CA ALA A 40 -4.16 -14.05 -12.87
C ALA A 40 -5.06 -12.80 -12.87
N VAL A 41 -4.77 -11.81 -13.74
CA VAL A 41 -5.64 -10.65 -13.96
C VAL A 41 -6.99 -11.08 -14.52
N ASP A 42 -7.01 -11.99 -15.50
CA ASP A 42 -8.25 -12.48 -16.11
C ASP A 42 -9.09 -13.28 -15.12
N LEU A 43 -8.48 -14.15 -14.29
CA LEU A 43 -9.17 -14.83 -13.18
C LEU A 43 -9.82 -13.83 -12.20
N LEU A 44 -9.14 -12.72 -11.89
CA LEU A 44 -9.70 -11.67 -11.05
C LEU A 44 -10.86 -10.93 -11.74
N ARG A 45 -10.78 -10.68 -13.05
CA ARG A 45 -11.91 -10.09 -13.81
C ARG A 45 -13.14 -10.97 -13.76
N ASP A 46 -12.97 -12.28 -13.94
CA ASP A 46 -14.07 -13.24 -13.85
C ASP A 46 -14.68 -13.28 -12.44
N ALA A 47 -13.88 -13.03 -11.41
CA ALA A 47 -14.32 -12.84 -10.02
C ALA A 47 -14.90 -11.44 -9.72
N GLY A 48 -15.06 -10.58 -10.74
CA GLY A 48 -15.65 -9.24 -10.62
C GLY A 48 -14.68 -8.14 -10.16
N TRP A 49 -13.37 -8.41 -10.18
CA TRP A 49 -12.33 -7.43 -9.88
C TRP A 49 -11.74 -6.85 -11.17
N PHE A 50 -11.94 -5.55 -11.39
CA PHE A 50 -11.51 -4.88 -12.61
C PHE A 50 -10.27 -4.01 -12.38
N PRO A 51 -9.21 -4.14 -13.19
CA PRO A 51 -7.95 -3.42 -12.99
C PRO A 51 -8.12 -1.93 -13.33
N ILE A 52 -7.56 -1.07 -12.48
CA ILE A 52 -7.66 0.41 -12.59
C ILE A 52 -6.31 1.11 -12.54
N LYS A 53 -5.25 0.42 -12.13
CA LYS A 53 -3.88 0.94 -12.11
C LYS A 53 -2.90 -0.22 -12.28
N ALA A 54 -1.82 0.02 -13.01
CA ALA A 54 -0.67 -0.87 -13.07
C ALA A 54 0.62 -0.06 -12.91
N GLU A 55 1.59 -0.62 -12.21
CA GLU A 55 2.92 -0.02 -12.03
C GLU A 55 3.97 -1.11 -11.83
N GLN A 56 5.23 -0.81 -12.13
CA GLN A 56 6.34 -1.74 -11.90
C GLN A 56 7.55 -1.07 -11.27
N SER A 57 8.39 -1.88 -10.63
CA SER A 57 9.67 -1.43 -10.11
C SER A 57 10.66 -1.27 -11.26
N GLY A 58 11.51 -0.24 -11.18
CA GLY A 58 12.70 -0.16 -12.02
C GLY A 58 13.73 -1.22 -11.63
N THR A 59 14.56 -1.65 -12.57
CA THR A 59 15.75 -2.47 -12.32
C THR A 59 16.96 -1.84 -12.98
N ARG A 60 18.15 -2.11 -12.41
CA ARG A 60 19.45 -1.84 -13.04
C ARG A 60 20.18 -3.13 -13.44
N ILE A 61 19.59 -4.27 -13.10
CA ILE A 61 20.11 -5.60 -13.45
C ILE A 61 19.47 -5.98 -14.77
N LEU A 62 20.28 -6.02 -15.84
CA LEU A 62 19.84 -6.28 -17.21
C LEU A 62 19.04 -7.57 -17.33
N ASP A 63 19.53 -8.67 -16.75
CA ASP A 63 18.85 -9.98 -16.79
C ASP A 63 17.47 -10.00 -16.11
N LYS A 64 17.13 -8.98 -15.31
CA LYS A 64 15.82 -8.85 -14.65
C LYS A 64 14.87 -7.91 -15.38
N GLU A 65 15.33 -7.27 -16.45
CA GLU A 65 14.49 -6.38 -17.24
C GLU A 65 13.39 -7.18 -17.95
N GLY A 66 12.13 -6.77 -17.75
CA GLY A 66 10.96 -7.51 -18.23
C GLY A 66 10.40 -8.52 -17.23
N PHE A 67 11.06 -8.75 -16.09
CA PHE A 67 10.61 -9.72 -15.07
C PHE A 67 10.42 -9.09 -13.69
N GLN A 68 10.62 -7.77 -13.57
CA GLN A 68 10.61 -7.05 -12.31
C GLN A 68 9.27 -7.16 -11.57
N LYS A 69 9.32 -6.87 -10.27
CA LYS A 69 8.13 -6.72 -9.43
C LYS A 69 7.19 -5.67 -9.98
N HIS A 70 5.93 -6.06 -10.14
CA HIS A 70 4.85 -5.21 -10.59
C HIS A 70 3.63 -5.34 -9.69
N CYS A 71 2.77 -4.35 -9.78
CA CYS A 71 1.61 -4.13 -8.94
C CYS A 71 0.42 -3.75 -9.82
N ILE A 72 -0.70 -4.43 -9.65
CA ILE A 72 -1.96 -4.13 -10.33
C ILE A 72 -3.03 -3.93 -9.27
N ARG A 73 -3.72 -2.79 -9.32
CA ARG A 73 -4.83 -2.48 -8.41
C ARG A 73 -6.15 -2.69 -9.12
N PHE A 74 -7.10 -3.27 -8.42
CA PHE A 74 -8.42 -3.64 -8.88
C PHE A 74 -9.50 -3.02 -8.02
N THR A 75 -10.67 -2.84 -8.62
CA THR A 75 -11.89 -2.43 -7.92
C THR A 75 -13.07 -3.24 -8.42
N ARG A 76 -14.11 -3.37 -7.60
CA ARG A 76 -15.41 -3.95 -7.98
C ARG A 76 -16.43 -2.88 -8.40
N ASN A 77 -16.11 -1.60 -8.24
CA ASN A 77 -17.04 -0.51 -8.51
C ASN A 77 -16.93 -0.04 -9.98
N GLU A 78 -18.01 -0.18 -10.74
CA GLU A 78 -18.09 0.27 -12.14
C GLU A 78 -17.92 1.80 -12.27
N ASN A 79 -18.43 2.56 -11.31
CA ASN A 79 -18.20 4.00 -11.21
C ASN A 79 -17.15 4.30 -10.14
N PHE A 80 -15.90 4.05 -10.49
CA PHE A 80 -14.78 4.16 -9.56
C PHE A 80 -14.17 5.56 -9.45
N ALA A 81 -14.82 6.58 -10.04
CA ALA A 81 -14.48 7.98 -9.79
C ALA A 81 -14.78 8.32 -8.32
N MET A 82 -13.78 8.79 -7.60
CA MET A 82 -13.91 9.10 -6.17
C MET A 82 -13.84 10.60 -5.92
N LYS A 83 -14.55 11.06 -4.89
CA LYS A 83 -14.42 12.40 -4.31
C LYS A 83 -13.33 12.40 -3.23
N PRO A 84 -12.80 13.57 -2.82
CA PRO A 84 -11.67 13.65 -1.87
C PRO A 84 -11.87 12.96 -0.51
N LYS A 85 -13.13 12.74 -0.08
CA LYS A 85 -13.46 12.07 1.18
C LYS A 85 -13.96 10.64 1.00
N ASP A 86 -14.13 10.19 -0.24
CA ASP A 86 -14.60 8.83 -0.48
C ASP A 86 -13.49 7.85 -0.10
N GLU A 87 -13.92 6.72 0.46
CA GLU A 87 -13.09 5.60 0.82
C GLU A 87 -13.65 4.37 0.13
N ARG A 88 -12.78 3.46 -0.32
CA ARG A 88 -13.18 2.26 -1.02
C ARG A 88 -12.21 1.13 -0.75
N VAL A 89 -12.75 -0.07 -0.54
CA VAL A 89 -11.95 -1.30 -0.51
C VAL A 89 -11.65 -1.72 -1.95
N ASP A 90 -10.37 -1.71 -2.28
CA ASP A 90 -9.78 -2.20 -3.52
C ASP A 90 -8.93 -3.46 -3.24
N LEU A 91 -8.57 -4.19 -4.28
CA LEU A 91 -7.65 -5.33 -4.21
C LEU A 91 -6.35 -4.95 -4.92
N VAL A 92 -5.22 -5.33 -4.34
CA VAL A 92 -3.90 -5.16 -4.95
C VAL A 92 -3.25 -6.52 -5.18
N LEU A 93 -2.84 -6.75 -6.43
CA LEU A 93 -2.01 -7.88 -6.83
C LEU A 93 -0.55 -7.42 -6.93
N TYR A 94 0.35 -8.09 -6.22
CA TYR A 94 1.78 -8.03 -6.49
C TYR A 94 2.26 -9.34 -7.10
N ASN A 95 3.16 -9.25 -8.07
CA ASN A 95 3.88 -10.41 -8.58
C ASN A 95 5.25 -9.98 -9.13
N SER A 96 6.14 -10.95 -9.35
CA SER A 96 7.33 -10.79 -10.18
C SER A 96 7.69 -12.13 -10.82
N HIS A 97 8.41 -12.03 -11.93
CA HIS A 97 8.93 -13.18 -12.66
C HIS A 97 10.45 -13.33 -12.49
N ASP A 98 11.08 -12.47 -11.67
CA ASP A 98 12.52 -12.41 -11.38
C ASP A 98 12.94 -13.11 -10.07
N LEU A 99 12.10 -14.00 -9.55
CA LEU A 99 12.21 -14.69 -8.26
C LEU A 99 12.12 -13.76 -7.01
N GLY A 100 11.84 -12.47 -7.20
CA GLY A 100 11.75 -11.47 -6.13
C GLY A 100 10.39 -11.36 -5.43
N SER A 101 9.36 -12.01 -5.96
CA SER A 101 8.00 -12.01 -5.41
C SER A 101 7.22 -13.25 -5.83
N SER A 102 6.34 -13.69 -4.94
CA SER A 102 5.18 -14.51 -5.27
C SER A 102 4.01 -13.65 -5.74
N PHE A 103 2.94 -14.29 -6.19
CA PHE A 103 1.63 -13.65 -6.25
C PHE A 103 1.19 -13.29 -4.82
N LYS A 104 0.73 -12.06 -4.62
CA LYS A 104 0.14 -11.60 -3.36
C LYS A 104 -1.15 -10.85 -3.65
N LEU A 105 -2.24 -11.27 -3.01
CA LEU A 105 -3.52 -10.56 -3.03
C LEU A 105 -3.72 -9.88 -1.69
N ILE A 106 -3.85 -8.56 -1.73
CA ILE A 106 -3.91 -7.71 -0.54
C ILE A 106 -5.15 -6.83 -0.64
N ALA A 107 -6.02 -6.88 0.37
CA ALA A 107 -7.05 -5.87 0.51
C ALA A 107 -6.40 -4.50 0.77
N SER A 108 -6.92 -3.47 0.12
CA SER A 108 -6.41 -2.11 0.20
C SER A 108 -7.55 -1.13 0.39
N VAL A 109 -7.41 -0.18 1.30
CA VAL A 109 -8.37 0.93 1.37
C VAL A 109 -7.80 2.12 0.63
N TRP A 110 -8.50 2.49 -0.43
CA TRP A 110 -8.18 3.64 -1.24
C TRP A 110 -9.01 4.85 -0.81
N ARG A 111 -8.35 6.01 -0.76
CA ARG A 111 -8.98 7.32 -0.64
C ARG A 111 -8.43 8.15 -1.79
N LEU A 112 -9.25 8.92 -2.52
CA LEU A 112 -8.79 9.71 -3.69
C LEU A 112 -7.52 10.52 -3.41
N VAL A 113 -7.40 10.96 -2.16
CA VAL A 113 -6.36 11.86 -1.68
C VAL A 113 -5.04 11.16 -1.34
N CYS A 114 -5.03 9.88 -0.98
CA CYS A 114 -3.80 9.12 -0.77
C CYS A 114 -3.34 8.53 -2.12
N GLY A 115 -2.28 9.10 -2.71
CA GLY A 115 -1.76 8.67 -4.01
C GLY A 115 -1.23 7.24 -4.07
N ASN A 116 -1.19 6.55 -2.91
CA ASN A 116 -0.67 5.21 -2.76
C ASN A 116 -1.63 4.22 -2.08
N GLY A 117 -2.82 4.67 -1.61
CA GLY A 117 -3.92 3.95 -0.92
C GLY A 117 -3.86 2.42 -0.78
N LEU A 118 -2.76 1.96 -0.19
CA LEU A 118 -2.55 0.61 0.27
C LEU A 118 -2.69 0.70 1.77
N MET A 119 -3.89 0.43 2.28
CA MET A 119 -4.02 0.05 3.68
C MET A 119 -4.05 -1.45 3.75
N VAL A 120 -3.07 -2.03 4.40
CA VAL A 120 -3.06 -3.45 4.63
C VAL A 120 -3.76 -3.69 5.96
N ALA A 121 -5.06 -4.03 5.90
CA ALA A 121 -5.73 -4.62 7.05
C ALA A 121 -4.93 -5.85 7.52
N SER A 122 -5.04 -6.21 8.80
CA SER A 122 -4.28 -7.28 9.44
C SER A 122 -4.40 -8.64 8.71
N ASP A 123 -3.79 -9.70 9.25
CA ASP A 123 -3.53 -10.99 8.58
C ASP A 123 -4.72 -11.60 7.81
N PHE A 124 -5.97 -11.24 8.11
CA PHE A 124 -7.17 -11.81 7.51
C PHE A 124 -7.40 -11.49 6.03
N ALA A 125 -6.76 -10.46 5.46
CA ALA A 125 -6.99 -10.05 4.06
C ALA A 125 -5.70 -9.96 3.22
N ASN A 126 -4.69 -10.75 3.58
CA ASN A 126 -3.40 -10.84 2.90
C ASN A 126 -3.06 -12.28 2.50
N PHE A 127 -3.17 -12.59 1.21
CA PHE A 127 -2.96 -13.94 0.71
C PHE A 127 -1.71 -14.00 -0.15
N THR A 128 -0.92 -15.06 0.03
CA THR A 128 0.31 -15.29 -0.73
C THR A 128 0.23 -16.62 -1.47
N HIS A 129 0.41 -16.57 -2.78
CA HIS A 129 0.38 -17.72 -3.68
C HIS A 129 1.75 -17.92 -4.30
N ARG A 130 2.44 -19.00 -3.90
CA ARG A 130 3.81 -19.28 -4.37
C ARG A 130 3.77 -19.72 -5.84
N HIS A 131 4.87 -19.46 -6.55
CA HIS A 131 5.09 -19.99 -7.91
C HIS A 131 5.34 -21.50 -7.94
N VAL A 132 5.40 -22.18 -6.79
CA VAL A 132 5.53 -23.64 -6.72
C VAL A 132 4.14 -24.19 -6.39
N GLY A 133 3.56 -24.97 -7.32
CA GLY A 133 2.24 -25.56 -7.12
C GLY A 133 1.12 -24.54 -7.07
N PHE A 134 1.22 -23.47 -7.85
CA PHE A 134 0.16 -22.45 -7.94
C PHE A 134 -1.17 -23.11 -8.31
N ASN A 135 -2.21 -22.79 -7.54
CA ASN A 135 -3.57 -23.30 -7.74
C ASN A 135 -4.51 -22.13 -7.99
N GLU A 136 -5.19 -22.16 -9.13
CA GLU A 136 -6.12 -21.11 -9.56
C GLU A 136 -7.35 -21.02 -8.68
N ASN A 137 -7.86 -22.15 -8.16
CA ASN A 137 -9.01 -22.16 -7.27
C ASN A 137 -8.68 -21.49 -5.94
N ASP A 138 -7.53 -21.81 -5.34
CA ASP A 138 -7.07 -21.20 -4.08
C ASP A 138 -6.84 -19.68 -4.25
N PHE A 139 -6.36 -19.28 -5.44
CA PHE A 139 -6.16 -17.88 -5.80
C PHE A 139 -7.48 -17.11 -5.90
N VAL A 140 -8.49 -17.67 -6.57
CA VAL A 140 -9.83 -17.08 -6.66
C VAL A 140 -10.51 -17.06 -5.28
N GLU A 141 -10.41 -18.13 -4.49
CA GLU A 141 -10.95 -18.18 -3.13
C GLU A 141 -10.36 -17.07 -2.24
N SER A 142 -9.09 -16.74 -2.44
CA SER A 142 -8.45 -15.61 -1.75
C SER A 142 -9.06 -14.25 -2.13
N ALA A 143 -9.42 -14.05 -3.40
CA ALA A 143 -10.11 -12.85 -3.86
C ALA A 143 -11.55 -12.77 -3.31
N ASP A 144 -12.23 -13.91 -3.16
CA ASP A 144 -13.54 -14.00 -2.51
C ASP A 144 -13.47 -13.68 -1.02
N LYS A 145 -12.45 -14.17 -0.31
CA LYS A 145 -12.20 -13.80 1.09
C LYS A 145 -11.97 -12.31 1.28
N ILE A 146 -11.24 -11.66 0.36
CA ILE A 146 -11.08 -10.19 0.37
C ILE A 146 -12.44 -9.50 0.21
N THR A 147 -13.28 -9.99 -0.70
CA THR A 147 -14.63 -9.46 -0.91
C THR A 147 -15.48 -9.58 0.36
N ALA A 148 -15.50 -10.76 0.98
CA ALA A 148 -16.24 -11.01 2.21
C ALA A 148 -15.75 -10.15 3.39
N SER A 149 -14.47 -9.75 3.36
CA SER A 149 -13.86 -8.91 4.39
C SER A 149 -14.16 -7.42 4.24
N ALA A 150 -14.79 -6.97 3.15
CA ALA A 150 -15.01 -5.55 2.88
C ALA A 150 -15.82 -4.86 4.00
N THR A 151 -16.87 -5.51 4.51
CA THR A 151 -17.67 -4.97 5.63
C THR A 151 -16.82 -4.82 6.89
N LEU A 152 -16.04 -5.86 7.25
CA LEU A 152 -15.15 -5.82 8.40
C LEU A 152 -14.13 -4.68 8.31
N ILE A 153 -13.56 -4.46 7.11
CA ILE A 153 -12.62 -3.36 6.87
C ILE A 153 -13.31 -2.01 7.06
N ASN A 154 -14.54 -1.84 6.53
CA ASN A 154 -15.31 -0.61 6.72
C ASN A 154 -15.67 -0.38 8.20
N ASP A 155 -16.09 -1.41 8.93
CA ASP A 155 -16.41 -1.34 10.35
C ASP A 155 -15.18 -0.93 11.17
N GLN A 156 -14.01 -1.50 10.84
CA GLN A 156 -12.75 -1.13 11.48
C GLN A 156 -12.39 0.33 11.18
N MET A 157 -12.60 0.81 9.95
CA MET A 157 -12.38 2.22 9.60
C MET A 157 -13.31 3.13 10.41
N ASP A 158 -14.59 2.79 10.53
CA ASP A 158 -15.56 3.59 11.26
C ASP A 158 -15.28 3.59 12.77
N TYR A 159 -14.83 2.47 13.32
CA TYR A 159 -14.30 2.39 14.68
C TYR A 159 -13.11 3.34 14.89
N LEU A 160 -12.11 3.34 14.00
CA LEU A 160 -10.95 4.23 14.08
C LEU A 160 -11.32 5.71 13.89
N LYS A 161 -12.39 6.02 13.14
CA LYS A 161 -12.92 7.38 13.00
C LYS A 161 -13.56 7.89 14.30
N GLY A 162 -14.12 6.99 15.11
CA GLY A 162 -14.72 7.31 16.40
C GLY A 162 -13.71 7.61 17.52
N ILE A 163 -12.45 7.19 17.37
CA ILE A 163 -11.40 7.41 18.36
C ILE A 163 -10.73 8.77 18.12
N SER A 164 -10.88 9.72 19.06
CA SER A 164 -10.18 11.01 19.01
C SER A 164 -8.83 10.92 19.73
N LEU A 165 -7.79 11.54 19.14
CA LEU A 165 -6.47 11.68 19.75
C LEU A 165 -6.21 13.11 20.23
N GLU A 166 -5.80 13.23 21.49
CA GLU A 166 -5.26 14.47 22.03
C GLU A 166 -3.93 14.83 21.38
N TYR A 167 -3.48 16.08 21.56
CA TYR A 167 -2.24 16.55 20.94
C TYR A 167 -1.04 15.66 21.30
N ASN A 168 -0.83 15.36 22.59
CA ASN A 168 0.29 14.52 23.03
C ASN A 168 0.21 13.09 22.47
N GLU A 169 -1.01 12.55 22.30
CA GLU A 169 -1.23 11.23 21.69
C GLU A 169 -0.90 11.23 20.19
N GLN A 170 -1.22 12.32 19.49
CA GLN A 170 -0.81 12.51 18.08
C GLN A 170 0.71 12.56 17.95
N ILE A 171 1.40 13.24 18.87
CA ILE A 171 2.86 13.31 18.91
C ILE A 171 3.46 11.92 19.15
N ALA A 172 3.00 11.19 20.17
CA ALA A 172 3.48 9.84 20.47
C ALA A 172 3.25 8.86 19.29
N TYR A 173 2.12 8.98 18.59
CA TYR A 173 1.84 8.22 17.37
C TYR A 173 2.84 8.57 16.26
N ALA A 174 3.09 9.86 16.03
CA ALA A 174 4.03 10.33 15.02
C ALA A 174 5.49 9.92 15.34
N GLU A 175 5.90 9.94 16.61
CA GLU A 175 7.20 9.45 17.08
C GLU A 175 7.39 7.95 16.80
N SER A 176 6.34 7.16 17.07
CA SER A 176 6.35 5.73 16.81
C SER A 176 6.46 5.44 15.32
N ALA A 177 5.74 6.20 14.48
CA ALA A 177 5.86 6.11 13.02
C ALA A 177 7.23 6.59 12.50
N HIS A 178 7.86 7.55 13.17
CA HIS A 178 9.19 8.07 12.82
C HIS A 178 10.30 7.03 12.98
N LYS A 179 10.20 6.20 14.02
CA LYS A 179 11.09 5.04 14.23
C LYS A 179 10.96 3.96 13.14
N LEU A 180 9.87 3.95 12.35
CA LEU A 180 9.74 3.04 11.20
C LEU A 180 10.52 3.53 9.96
N ILE A 181 10.94 4.80 9.95
CA ILE A 181 11.56 5.45 8.79
C ILE A 181 13.04 5.72 9.00
N TYR A 182 13.43 6.07 10.22
CA TYR A 182 14.79 6.48 10.57
C TYR A 182 15.32 5.60 11.69
N ASP A 183 16.42 4.89 11.41
CA ASP A 183 17.10 4.04 12.40
C ASP A 183 17.80 4.91 13.46
N ASP A 184 18.35 6.05 13.05
CA ASP A 184 18.94 7.06 13.92
C ASP A 184 18.08 8.34 13.93
N LEU A 185 17.38 8.55 15.06
CA LEU A 185 16.50 9.70 15.24
C LEU A 185 17.28 11.02 15.38
N GLY A 186 18.54 10.98 15.83
CA GLY A 186 19.38 12.15 16.03
C GLY A 186 19.84 12.77 14.71
N SER A 187 19.99 11.96 13.65
CA SER A 187 20.33 12.41 12.30
C SER A 187 19.12 12.55 11.37
N ALA A 188 17.91 12.29 11.87
CA ALA A 188 16.70 12.37 11.06
C ALA A 188 16.51 13.79 10.49
N PRO A 189 16.18 13.93 9.19
CA PRO A 189 16.09 15.22 8.54
C PRO A 189 14.90 16.07 9.00
N ILE A 190 13.92 15.45 9.64
CA ILE A 190 12.67 16.09 10.08
C ILE A 190 12.30 15.58 11.46
N SER A 191 11.65 16.42 12.25
CA SER A 191 11.06 16.00 13.52
C SER A 191 9.77 15.18 13.29
N PRO A 192 9.37 14.33 14.25
CA PRO A 192 8.18 13.48 14.13
C PRO A 192 6.88 14.24 13.80
N GLU A 193 6.69 15.44 14.37
CA GLU A 193 5.50 16.28 14.19
C GLU A 193 5.30 16.69 12.72
N ARG A 194 6.36 16.67 11.92
CA ARG A 194 6.27 16.95 10.48
C ARG A 194 5.40 15.91 9.77
N PHE A 195 5.24 14.70 10.30
CA PHE A 195 4.29 13.72 9.76
C PHE A 195 2.82 14.04 10.04
N LEU A 196 2.53 14.91 11.00
CA LEU A 196 1.17 15.38 11.29
C LEU A 196 0.74 16.54 10.39
N THR A 197 1.66 17.04 9.55
CA THR A 197 1.42 18.17 8.64
C THR A 197 0.20 17.89 7.75
N GLN A 198 -0.81 18.75 7.84
CA GLN A 198 -1.98 18.68 6.99
C GLN A 198 -1.60 19.16 5.58
N ARG A 199 -1.80 18.30 4.58
CA ARG A 199 -1.63 18.70 3.16
C ARG A 199 -2.87 19.36 2.59
N ARG A 200 -4.01 19.27 3.27
CA ARG A 200 -5.32 19.73 2.80
C ARG A 200 -6.15 20.30 3.95
N SER A 201 -7.06 21.21 3.62
CA SER A 201 -8.01 21.81 4.56
C SER A 201 -8.98 20.80 5.19
N GLY A 202 -9.23 19.65 4.54
CA GLY A 202 -10.17 18.63 5.00
C GLY A 202 -9.60 17.58 5.98
N ASP A 203 -8.29 17.57 6.22
CA ASP A 203 -7.62 16.61 7.12
C ASP A 203 -7.38 17.22 8.52
N GLY A 204 -8.22 18.19 8.91
CA GLY A 204 -8.14 18.89 10.20
C GLY A 204 -8.65 18.10 11.41
N ASN A 205 -9.32 16.97 11.19
CA ASN A 205 -9.83 16.12 12.27
C ASN A 205 -8.66 15.39 12.99
N ASN A 206 -8.86 15.15 14.28
CA ASN A 206 -7.91 14.48 15.17
C ASN A 206 -8.33 13.04 15.49
N SER A 207 -9.27 12.46 14.74
CA SER A 207 -9.53 11.04 14.84
C SER A 207 -8.29 10.21 14.50
N LEU A 208 -8.11 9.07 15.15
CA LEU A 208 -7.01 8.13 14.92
C LEU A 208 -6.92 7.76 13.44
N TRP A 209 -8.07 7.54 12.79
CA TRP A 209 -8.16 7.38 11.34
C TRP A 209 -7.53 8.54 10.54
N THR A 210 -7.87 9.78 10.87
CA THR A 210 -7.34 10.96 10.16
C THR A 210 -5.85 11.16 10.43
N VAL A 211 -5.41 10.89 11.66
CA VAL A 211 -3.99 10.97 12.07
C VAL A 211 -3.16 9.91 11.35
N PHE A 212 -3.61 8.65 11.32
CA PHE A 212 -3.00 7.58 10.54
C PHE A 212 -2.84 7.99 9.06
N ASN A 213 -3.91 8.50 8.44
CA ASN A 213 -3.88 8.91 7.04
C ASN A 213 -2.88 10.05 6.79
N ARG A 214 -2.81 11.06 7.67
CA ARG A 214 -1.84 12.17 7.57
C ARG A 214 -0.40 11.65 7.63
N VAL A 215 -0.12 10.81 8.62
CA VAL A 215 1.20 10.22 8.83
C VAL A 215 1.60 9.34 7.64
N GLN A 216 0.71 8.44 7.21
CA GLN A 216 0.93 7.58 6.05
C GLN A 216 1.20 8.41 4.79
N GLU A 217 0.35 9.38 4.46
CA GLU A 217 0.52 10.19 3.25
C GLU A 217 1.86 10.96 3.26
N ASN A 218 2.23 11.53 4.41
CA ASN A 218 3.49 12.27 4.55
C ASN A 218 4.73 11.40 4.44
N ILE A 219 4.69 10.19 5.01
CA ILE A 219 5.74 9.19 4.88
C ILE A 219 5.87 8.73 3.43
N ILE A 220 4.74 8.40 2.81
CA ILE A 220 4.72 7.71 1.52
C ILE A 220 5.00 8.67 0.36
N LYS A 221 4.40 9.86 0.36
CA LYS A 221 4.62 10.87 -0.70
C LYS A 221 5.92 11.65 -0.53
N GLY A 222 6.49 11.71 0.67
CA GLY A 222 7.60 12.61 0.97
C GLY A 222 7.26 14.07 0.65
N GLY A 223 8.25 14.92 0.39
CA GLY A 223 8.03 16.35 0.13
C GLY A 223 8.09 17.24 1.38
N LEU A 224 8.41 16.68 2.54
CA LEU A 224 8.57 17.44 3.78
C LEU A 224 9.95 18.10 3.82
N LYS A 225 9.97 19.42 4.09
CA LYS A 225 11.21 20.18 4.21
C LYS A 225 11.87 19.92 5.57
N GLY A 226 13.16 19.63 5.54
CA GLY A 226 13.99 19.27 6.68
C GLY A 226 15.42 19.78 6.59
N LYS A 227 16.27 19.39 7.55
CA LYS A 227 17.69 19.69 7.60
C LYS A 227 18.47 18.48 8.07
N VAL A 228 19.61 18.20 7.44
CA VAL A 228 20.59 17.20 7.92
C VAL A 228 21.81 17.94 8.42
N TYR A 229 22.36 17.51 9.55
CA TYR A 229 23.56 18.08 10.15
C TYR A 229 24.75 17.19 9.80
N GLY A 230 25.72 17.74 9.08
CA GLY A 230 26.98 17.07 8.78
C GLY A 230 28.16 17.96 9.15
N GLU A 231 29.37 17.51 8.84
CA GLU A 231 30.63 18.21 9.18
C GLU A 231 30.69 19.65 8.64
N ASN A 232 30.07 19.91 7.48
CA ASN A 232 30.01 21.22 6.84
C ASN A 232 28.81 22.09 7.27
N GLY A 233 28.14 21.73 8.37
CA GLY A 233 26.97 22.44 8.90
C GLY A 233 25.61 21.95 8.35
N PRO A 234 24.50 22.65 8.65
CA PRO A 234 23.16 22.21 8.34
C PRO A 234 22.82 22.36 6.85
N ARG A 235 22.46 21.25 6.20
CA ARG A 235 22.02 21.22 4.81
C ARG A 235 20.51 21.07 4.71
N LYS A 236 19.84 21.96 3.97
CA LYS A 236 18.40 21.84 3.68
C LYS A 236 18.13 20.61 2.81
N VAL A 237 17.13 19.83 3.16
CA VAL A 237 16.70 18.64 2.42
C VAL A 237 15.18 18.58 2.30
N THR A 238 14.70 17.77 1.39
CA THR A 238 13.27 17.42 1.27
C THR A 238 13.15 15.90 1.30
N THR A 239 12.21 15.37 2.09
CA THR A 239 11.97 13.92 2.15
C THR A 239 11.55 13.40 0.79
N ARG A 240 11.97 12.17 0.45
CA ARG A 240 11.67 11.55 -0.85
C ARG A 240 10.44 10.68 -0.75
N ALA A 241 9.69 10.57 -1.85
CA ALA A 241 8.60 9.61 -1.97
C ALA A 241 9.13 8.17 -1.91
N VAL A 242 8.31 7.26 -1.39
CA VAL A 242 8.62 5.82 -1.34
C VAL A 242 8.37 5.22 -2.72
N GLN A 243 9.46 4.90 -3.42
CA GLN A 243 9.41 4.36 -4.78
C GLN A 243 9.41 2.82 -4.83
N SER A 244 10.00 2.16 -3.83
CA SER A 244 10.06 0.70 -3.78
C SER A 244 8.70 0.13 -3.39
N LEU A 245 8.16 -0.77 -4.22
CA LEU A 245 6.92 -1.48 -3.94
C LEU A 245 7.01 -2.28 -2.62
N ASP A 246 8.14 -2.95 -2.36
CA ASP A 246 8.35 -3.71 -1.12
C ASP A 246 8.35 -2.81 0.11
N ARG A 247 9.07 -1.68 0.04
CA ARG A 247 9.10 -0.72 1.14
C ARG A 247 7.71 -0.12 1.36
N ASN A 248 6.96 0.11 0.30
CA ASN A 248 5.60 0.63 0.37
C ASN A 248 4.68 -0.35 1.12
N ILE A 249 4.66 -1.64 0.75
CA ILE A 249 3.84 -2.66 1.45
C ILE A 249 4.23 -2.74 2.92
N LYS A 250 5.52 -2.91 3.22
CA LYS A 250 6.01 -3.07 4.60
C LYS A 250 5.67 -1.89 5.49
N LEU A 251 5.83 -0.66 4.99
CA LEU A 251 5.49 0.53 5.76
C LEU A 251 4.00 0.65 6.03
N ASN A 252 3.14 0.36 5.05
CA ASN A 252 1.70 0.42 5.28
C ASN A 252 1.24 -0.66 6.29
N GLN A 253 1.79 -1.87 6.23
CA GLN A 253 1.55 -2.91 7.23
C GLN A 253 1.99 -2.46 8.63
N ALA A 254 3.20 -1.92 8.76
CA ALA A 254 3.71 -1.47 10.05
C ALA A 254 2.90 -0.31 10.64
N LEU A 255 2.49 0.65 9.80
CA LEU A 255 1.64 1.77 10.22
C LEU A 255 0.23 1.30 10.63
N TRP A 256 -0.30 0.27 9.97
CA TRP A 256 -1.58 -0.32 10.36
C TRP A 256 -1.51 -0.98 11.73
N VAL A 257 -0.52 -1.83 11.96
CA VAL A 257 -0.29 -2.46 13.28
C VAL A 257 -0.12 -1.39 14.36
N LEU A 258 0.63 -0.32 14.09
CA LEU A 258 0.77 0.80 15.01
C LEU A 258 -0.58 1.46 15.33
N THR A 259 -1.47 1.58 14.34
CA THR A 259 -2.82 2.14 14.49
C THR A 259 -3.70 1.24 15.34
N GLU A 260 -3.69 -0.06 15.10
CA GLU A 260 -4.42 -1.04 15.91
C GLU A 260 -3.98 -1.00 17.37
N ARG A 261 -2.67 -0.94 17.64
CA ARG A 261 -2.13 -0.81 19.01
C ARG A 261 -2.55 0.49 19.69
N MET A 262 -2.55 1.62 18.98
CA MET A 262 -3.04 2.87 19.55
C MET A 262 -4.54 2.79 19.86
N ALA A 263 -5.34 2.14 19.00
CA ALA A 263 -6.76 1.95 19.25
C ALA A 263 -7.02 1.08 20.49
N GLU A 264 -6.28 -0.03 20.65
CA GLU A 264 -6.34 -0.87 21.85
C GLU A 264 -6.06 -0.07 23.14
N LEU A 265 -4.98 0.73 23.13
CA LEU A 265 -4.60 1.56 24.28
C LEU A 265 -5.68 2.59 24.63
N LYS A 266 -6.29 3.24 23.63
CA LYS A 266 -7.38 4.21 23.84
C LYS A 266 -8.60 3.53 24.48
N THR A 267 -8.95 2.33 24.04
CA THR A 267 -10.10 1.59 24.60
C THR A 267 -9.84 1.14 26.02
N MET A 268 -8.63 0.67 26.33
CA MET A 268 -8.24 0.32 27.70
C MET A 268 -8.25 1.52 28.64
N ALA A 269 -7.79 2.69 28.18
CA ALA A 269 -7.78 3.91 28.98
C ALA A 269 -9.19 4.47 29.27
N VAL A 270 -10.17 4.20 28.42
CA VAL A 270 -11.59 4.58 28.65
C VAL A 270 -12.28 3.60 29.61
N ALA A 271 -11.81 2.36 29.69
CA ALA A 271 -12.38 1.32 30.56
C ALA A 271 -11.82 1.33 31.99
N ALA A 272 -10.75 2.10 32.25
CA ALA A 272 -10.08 2.22 33.54
C ALA A 272 -10.51 3.51 34.27
#